data_AF-A0A5A8U577-F1
#
_entry.id   AF-A0A5A8U577-F1
#
_cell.length_a   1.000
_cell.length_b   1.000
_cell.length_c   1.000
_cell.angle_alpha   90.00
_cell.angle_beta   90.00
_cell.angle_gamma   90.00
#
_symmetry.space_group_name_H-M   'P 1'
#
loop_
_entity.id
_entity.type
_entity.pdbx_description
1 polymer ?
#
loop_
_entity_poly.entity_id
_entity_poly.type
_entity_poly.pdbx_seq_one_letter_code
_entity_poly.pdbx_strand_id
1 'polypeptide(L)'
;MLAYIGLGSNLNNPKQQIKDALIALNSAADVEVVSLSSLYRSPPLDATKQPDYLNAVCEVNTHLTALELLYVCQNIETEQHRVREKKWGARTIDLDILIYGVQVVASKQLVVPHPEMMNRAFVLVPLAEIEPDLKVPILGDIQELIAKIDVSKLVKL
;
A
#
# COMPACT_ATOMS: atom_id res chain seq x y z
N MET A 1 -10.63 -12.24 -7.00
CA MET A 1 -9.16 -12.28 -7.17
C MET A 1 -8.55 -11.52 -6.01
N LEU A 2 -7.52 -12.07 -5.37
CA LEU A 2 -6.87 -11.39 -4.26
C LEU A 2 -5.88 -10.33 -4.77
N ALA A 3 -5.88 -9.16 -4.15
CA ALA A 3 -4.90 -8.11 -4.36
C ALA A 3 -4.49 -7.52 -3.02
N TYR A 4 -3.25 -7.03 -2.95
CA TYR A 4 -2.71 -6.39 -1.74
C TYR A 4 -2.42 -4.93 -2.05
N ILE A 5 -2.95 -4.02 -1.23
CA ILE A 5 -2.87 -2.58 -1.42
C ILE A 5 -2.15 -1.97 -0.22
N GLY A 6 -1.08 -1.23 -0.49
CA GLY A 6 -0.40 -0.41 0.51
C GLY A 6 -1.18 0.89 0.72
N LEU A 7 -1.43 1.24 1.98
CA LEU A 7 -2.04 2.51 2.38
C LEU A 7 -1.01 3.36 3.12
N GLY A 8 -0.82 4.61 2.72
CA GLY A 8 0.14 5.52 3.34
C GLY A 8 -0.42 6.92 3.56
N SER A 9 -0.26 7.48 4.76
CA SER A 9 -0.72 8.84 5.07
C SER A 9 0.19 9.53 6.09
N ASN A 10 0.44 10.83 5.93
CA ASN A 10 1.14 11.64 6.92
C ASN A 10 0.53 13.05 7.13
N LEU A 11 -0.64 13.34 6.54
CA LEU A 11 -1.37 14.59 6.70
C LEU A 11 -2.80 14.36 7.20
N ASN A 12 -3.41 15.41 7.76
CA ASN A 12 -4.84 15.51 8.04
C ASN A 12 -5.43 14.29 8.76
N ASN A 13 -4.83 13.94 9.91
CA ASN A 13 -5.17 12.79 10.74
C ASN A 13 -4.97 11.43 10.01
N PRO A 14 -3.72 10.95 9.89
CA PRO A 14 -3.40 9.78 9.07
C PRO A 14 -4.17 8.51 9.40
N LYS A 15 -4.49 8.28 10.68
CA LYS A 15 -5.29 7.12 11.09
C LYS A 15 -6.72 7.20 10.53
N GLN A 16 -7.30 8.40 10.52
CA GLN A 16 -8.63 8.62 9.96
C GLN A 16 -8.62 8.49 8.44
N GLN A 17 -7.61 9.03 7.75
CA GLN A 17 -7.45 8.88 6.29
C GLN A 17 -7.39 7.41 5.88
N ILE A 18 -6.57 6.59 6.56
CA ILE A 18 -6.50 5.15 6.30
C ILE A 18 -7.85 4.47 6.56
N LYS A 19 -8.53 4.82 7.66
CA LYS A 19 -9.86 4.28 7.97
C LYS A 19 -10.88 4.61 6.87
N ASP A 20 -10.91 5.86 6.42
CA ASP A 20 -11.86 6.32 5.39
C ASP A 20 -11.54 5.66 4.04
N ALA A 21 -10.26 5.43 3.74
CA ALA A 21 -9.86 4.71 2.53
C ALA A 21 -10.34 3.25 2.53
N LEU A 22 -10.28 2.57 3.68
CA LEU A 22 -10.79 1.20 3.80
C LEU A 22 -12.31 1.14 3.67
N ILE A 23 -13.03 2.10 4.26
CA ILE A 23 -14.48 2.21 4.11
C ILE A 23 -14.83 2.44 2.64
N ALA A 24 -14.11 3.34 1.95
CA ALA A 24 -14.33 3.62 0.54
C ALA A 24 -14.02 2.42 -0.37
N LEU A 25 -12.91 1.70 -0.11
CA LEU A 25 -12.59 0.44 -0.81
C LEU A 25 -13.71 -0.58 -0.65
N ASN A 26 -14.19 -0.81 0.57
CA ASN A 26 -15.26 -1.79 0.85
C ASN A 26 -16.65 -1.33 0.38
N SER A 27 -16.81 -0.05 0.02
CA SER A 27 -18.03 0.50 -0.56
C SER A 27 -18.00 0.52 -2.10
N ALA A 28 -16.82 0.33 -2.70
CA ALA A 28 -16.68 0.25 -4.14
C ALA A 28 -17.29 -1.06 -4.66
N ALA A 29 -17.95 -0.98 -5.83
CA ALA A 29 -18.50 -2.17 -6.47
C ALA A 29 -17.39 -3.19 -6.76
N ASP A 30 -17.70 -4.46 -6.53
CA ASP A 30 -16.79 -5.59 -6.78
C ASP A 30 -15.47 -5.55 -6.00
N VAL A 31 -15.40 -4.85 -4.86
CA VAL A 31 -14.23 -4.85 -3.96
C VAL A 31 -14.69 -5.18 -2.54
N GLU A 32 -14.07 -6.20 -1.95
CA GLU A 32 -14.27 -6.60 -0.56
C GLU A 32 -12.92 -6.52 0.17
N VAL A 33 -12.85 -5.77 1.27
CA VAL A 33 -11.67 -5.75 2.13
C VAL A 33 -11.70 -6.98 3.05
N VAL A 34 -10.72 -7.87 2.87
CA VAL A 34 -10.66 -9.17 3.56
C VAL A 34 -9.91 -9.03 4.88
N SER A 35 -8.76 -8.36 4.85
CA SER A 35 -7.89 -8.23 6.01
C SER A 35 -7.11 -6.92 5.98
N LEU A 36 -6.61 -6.51 7.13
CA LEU A 36 -5.80 -5.30 7.33
C LEU A 36 -4.67 -5.62 8.31
N SER A 37 -3.45 -5.20 7.96
CA SER A 37 -2.30 -5.26 8.86
C SER A 37 -2.47 -4.33 10.06
N SER A 38 -1.55 -4.38 11.02
CA SER A 38 -1.44 -3.29 11.99
C SER A 38 -1.04 -1.98 11.30
N LEU A 39 -1.21 -0.86 12.01
CA LEU A 39 -0.64 0.41 11.59
C LEU A 39 0.84 0.45 11.96
N TYR A 40 1.67 0.91 11.03
CA TYR A 40 3.09 1.10 11.25
C TYR A 40 3.48 2.55 11.02
N ARG A 41 4.22 3.13 11.96
CA ARG A 41 4.85 4.43 11.80
C ARG A 41 6.23 4.26 11.17
N SER A 42 6.51 5.06 10.14
CA SER A 42 7.83 5.13 9.52
C SER A 42 8.24 6.58 9.22
N PRO A 43 9.54 6.89 9.24
CA PRO A 43 10.00 8.17 8.71
C PRO A 43 9.72 8.28 7.20
N PRO A 44 9.70 9.49 6.64
CA PRO A 44 9.67 9.71 5.21
C PRO A 44 10.88 9.09 4.50
N LEU A 45 10.71 8.70 3.23
CA LEU A 45 11.79 8.15 2.42
C LEU A 45 12.87 9.19 2.06
N ASP A 46 12.49 10.47 1.97
CA ASP A 46 13.42 11.54 1.70
C ASP A 46 13.81 12.29 2.98
N ALA A 47 14.94 12.98 2.97
CA ALA A 47 15.41 13.78 4.10
C ALA A 47 14.62 15.09 4.27
N THR A 48 13.40 15.17 3.74
CA THR A 48 12.58 16.38 3.86
C THR A 48 11.95 16.47 5.24
N LYS A 49 11.79 17.70 5.71
CA LYS A 49 11.12 17.97 6.97
C LYS A 49 9.60 17.85 6.75
N GLN A 50 9.09 16.62 6.81
CA GLN A 50 7.67 16.29 6.76
C GLN A 50 7.32 15.33 7.91
N PRO A 51 6.04 15.20 8.29
CA PRO A 51 5.62 14.27 9.34
C PRO A 51 5.89 12.81 8.95
N ASP A 52 6.07 11.96 9.96
CA ASP A 52 6.13 10.51 9.77
C ASP A 52 4.84 9.97 9.14
N TYR A 53 4.98 8.90 8.36
CA TYR A 53 3.86 8.20 7.76
C TYR A 53 3.27 7.18 8.72
N LEU A 54 1.95 7.05 8.70
CA LEU A 54 1.28 5.81 9.02
C LEU A 54 1.12 5.00 7.74
N ASN A 55 1.50 3.73 7.81
CA ASN A 55 1.38 2.78 6.73
C ASN A 55 0.62 1.54 7.20
N ALA A 56 -0.11 0.94 6.28
CA ALA A 56 -0.74 -0.37 6.44
C ALA A 56 -0.78 -1.07 5.09
N VAL A 57 -1.06 -2.37 5.11
CA VAL A 57 -1.42 -3.13 3.91
C VAL A 57 -2.77 -3.77 4.16
N CYS A 58 -3.68 -3.65 3.20
CA CYS A 58 -4.91 -4.41 3.19
C CYS A 58 -4.89 -5.46 2.07
N GLU A 59 -5.58 -6.56 2.33
CA GLU A 59 -5.95 -7.55 1.34
C GLU A 59 -7.37 -7.26 0.88
N VAL A 60 -7.57 -7.32 -0.44
CA VAL A 60 -8.89 -7.21 -1.04
C VAL A 60 -9.19 -8.39 -1.94
N ASN A 61 -10.44 -8.85 -1.93
CA ASN A 61 -10.98 -9.74 -2.93
C ASN A 61 -11.80 -8.91 -3.93
N THR A 62 -11.50 -9.03 -5.22
CA THR A 62 -12.17 -8.23 -6.25
C THR A 62 -12.42 -8.99 -7.55
N HIS A 63 -13.48 -8.62 -8.27
CA HIS A 63 -13.71 -9.05 -9.66
C HIS A 63 -13.20 -8.05 -10.70
N LEU A 64 -12.77 -6.87 -10.28
CA LEU A 64 -12.18 -5.85 -11.14
C LEU A 64 -10.82 -6.30 -11.65
N THR A 65 -10.47 -5.96 -12.88
CA THR A 65 -9.10 -6.08 -13.38
C THR A 65 -8.13 -5.19 -12.59
N ALA A 66 -6.83 -5.46 -12.68
CA ALA A 66 -5.81 -4.66 -11.99
C ALA A 66 -5.87 -3.17 -12.38
N LEU A 67 -6.22 -2.85 -13.62
CA LEU A 67 -6.35 -1.47 -14.09
C LEU A 67 -7.63 -0.80 -13.57
N GLU A 68 -8.75 -1.53 -13.51
CA GLU A 68 -9.98 -1.01 -12.89
C GLU A 68 -9.80 -0.77 -11.39
N LEU A 69 -9.12 -1.68 -10.69
CA LEU A 69 -8.77 -1.49 -9.28
C LEU A 69 -7.88 -0.25 -9.09
N LEU A 70 -6.94 0.01 -10.01
CA LEU A 70 -6.12 1.23 -9.97
C LEU A 70 -6.99 2.48 -10.05
N TYR A 71 -8.02 2.50 -10.91
CA TYR A 71 -8.93 3.63 -11.00
C TYR A 71 -9.75 3.83 -9.72
N VAL A 72 -10.17 2.75 -9.07
CA VAL A 72 -10.81 2.83 -7.74
C VAL A 72 -9.86 3.48 -6.72
N CYS A 73 -8.62 3.02 -6.63
CA CYS A 73 -7.61 3.59 -5.73
C CYS A 73 -7.39 5.09 -6.00
N GLN A 74 -7.22 5.48 -7.27
CA GLN A 74 -7.02 6.88 -7.65
C GLN A 74 -8.22 7.78 -7.36
N ASN A 75 -9.45 7.24 -7.49
CA ASN A 75 -10.66 7.97 -7.15
C ASN A 75 -10.72 8.25 -5.63
N ILE A 76 -10.45 7.24 -4.80
CA ILE A 76 -10.40 7.38 -3.34
C ILE A 76 -9.38 8.44 -2.92
N GLU A 77 -8.19 8.43 -3.52
CA GLU A 77 -7.17 9.45 -3.27
C GLU A 77 -7.66 10.86 -3.61
N THR A 78 -8.39 11.00 -4.71
CA THR A 78 -8.94 12.28 -5.17
C THR A 78 -10.03 12.77 -4.20
N GLU A 79 -10.93 11.89 -3.78
CA GLU A 79 -11.99 12.19 -2.81
C GLU A 79 -11.43 12.56 -1.44
N GLN A 80 -10.29 11.98 -1.04
CA GLN A 80 -9.54 12.34 0.17
C GLN A 80 -8.53 13.47 -0.06
N HIS A 81 -8.71 14.26 -1.12
CA HIS A 81 -7.96 15.49 -1.39
C HIS A 81 -6.44 15.31 -1.50
N ARG A 82 -5.98 14.20 -2.09
CA ARG A 82 -4.55 14.00 -2.40
C ARG A 82 -4.08 15.05 -3.40
N VAL A 83 -3.04 15.81 -3.04
CA VAL A 83 -2.38 16.80 -3.92
C VAL A 83 -0.98 16.29 -4.30
N ARG A 84 -0.63 16.37 -5.60
CA ARG A 84 0.66 15.91 -6.14
C ARG A 84 1.60 17.10 -6.45
N GLU A 85 2.09 17.78 -5.42
CA GLU A 85 2.99 18.93 -5.60
C GLU A 85 4.47 18.54 -5.76
N LYS A 86 4.90 17.49 -5.02
CA LYS A 86 6.30 17.07 -4.97
C LYS A 86 6.41 15.55 -4.97
N LYS A 87 7.41 15.02 -5.70
CA LYS A 87 7.79 13.61 -5.62
C LYS A 87 8.16 13.27 -4.17
N TRP A 88 7.51 12.25 -3.60
CA TRP A 88 7.64 11.79 -2.20
C TRP A 88 7.19 12.80 -1.13
N GLY A 89 6.47 13.86 -1.51
CA GLY A 89 5.93 14.85 -0.58
C GLY A 89 4.79 14.32 0.28
N ALA A 90 4.50 15.04 1.36
CA ALA A 90 3.44 14.71 2.30
C ALA A 90 2.07 14.62 1.59
N ARG A 91 1.20 13.72 2.06
CA ARG A 91 -0.08 13.41 1.43
C ARG A 91 -1.12 12.94 2.44
N THR A 92 -2.37 13.24 2.11
CA THR A 92 -3.55 12.81 2.87
C THR A 92 -3.72 11.30 2.82
N ILE A 93 -3.61 10.70 1.63
CA ILE A 93 -3.62 9.26 1.45
C ILE A 93 -2.90 8.87 0.15
N ASP A 94 -2.40 7.64 0.11
CA ASP A 94 -1.72 6.99 -1.00
C ASP A 94 -2.15 5.53 -1.02
N LEU A 95 -2.67 5.03 -2.14
CA LEU A 95 -3.08 3.65 -2.34
C LEU A 95 -2.26 3.04 -3.49
N ASP A 96 -1.30 2.19 -3.15
CA ASP A 96 -0.45 1.49 -4.11
C ASP A 96 -0.87 0.02 -4.24
N ILE A 97 -1.24 -0.43 -5.44
CA ILE A 97 -1.45 -1.86 -5.70
C ILE A 97 -0.08 -2.55 -5.69
N LEU A 98 0.16 -3.39 -4.69
CA LEU A 98 1.43 -4.08 -4.46
C LEU A 98 1.50 -5.36 -5.28
N ILE A 99 0.45 -6.18 -5.21
CA ILE A 99 0.34 -7.49 -5.83
C ILE A 99 -1.11 -7.67 -6.28
N TYR A 100 -1.31 -8.32 -7.42
CA TYR A 100 -2.64 -8.66 -7.95
C TYR A 100 -2.63 -10.12 -8.40
N GLY A 101 -3.08 -11.01 -7.52
CA GLY A 101 -2.98 -12.46 -7.67
C GLY A 101 -1.56 -12.89 -8.04
N VAL A 102 -1.44 -13.71 -9.07
CA VAL A 102 -0.17 -14.16 -9.66
C VAL A 102 0.25 -13.34 -10.89
N GLN A 103 -0.45 -12.23 -11.17
CA GLN A 103 -0.22 -11.47 -12.39
C GLN A 103 1.08 -10.68 -12.33
N VAL A 104 1.74 -10.60 -13.48
CA VAL A 104 2.81 -9.65 -13.74
C VAL A 104 2.32 -8.67 -14.79
N VAL A 105 2.13 -7.41 -14.39
CA VAL A 105 1.66 -6.32 -15.25
C VAL A 105 2.82 -5.37 -15.48
N ALA A 106 3.10 -5.06 -16.74
CA ALA A 106 4.12 -4.09 -17.13
C ALA A 106 3.53 -3.16 -18.19
N SER A 107 2.86 -2.10 -17.75
CA SER A 107 2.24 -1.10 -18.60
C SER A 107 2.70 0.31 -18.22
N LYS A 108 2.35 1.31 -19.04
CA LYS A 108 2.60 2.71 -18.70
C LYS A 108 1.79 3.20 -17.48
N GLN A 109 0.65 2.58 -17.22
CA GLN A 109 -0.29 3.01 -16.17
C GLN A 109 -0.07 2.25 -14.86
N LEU A 110 0.34 0.98 -14.94
CA LEU A 110 0.44 0.08 -13.81
C LEU A 110 1.59 -0.92 -14.00
N VAL A 111 2.35 -1.11 -12.92
CA VAL A 111 3.36 -2.16 -12.79
C VAL A 111 3.04 -2.99 -11.55
N VAL A 112 2.88 -4.30 -11.71
CA VAL A 112 2.60 -5.26 -10.64
C VAL A 112 3.52 -6.48 -10.83
N PRO A 113 4.20 -6.99 -9.79
CA PRO A 113 4.29 -6.42 -8.44
C PRO A 113 4.86 -4.99 -8.41
N HIS A 114 4.51 -4.22 -7.39
CA HIS A 114 4.93 -2.82 -7.29
C HIS A 114 6.45 -2.72 -7.28
N PRO A 115 7.07 -1.92 -8.18
CA PRO A 115 8.51 -2.00 -8.47
C PRO A 115 9.40 -1.68 -7.25
N GLU A 116 8.95 -0.77 -6.39
CA GLU A 116 9.72 -0.37 -5.20
C GLU A 116 9.36 -1.16 -3.94
N MET A 117 8.46 -2.16 -3.99
CA MET A 117 8.02 -2.83 -2.76
C MET A 117 9.16 -3.54 -2.05
N MET A 118 10.10 -4.14 -2.79
CA MET A 118 11.29 -4.81 -2.25
C MET A 118 12.25 -3.85 -1.52
N ASN A 119 12.12 -2.55 -1.75
CA ASN A 119 12.96 -1.51 -1.15
C ASN A 119 12.27 -0.81 0.03
N ARG A 120 11.08 -1.28 0.48
CA ARG A 120 10.25 -0.57 1.47
C ARG A 120 9.83 -1.48 2.63
N ALA A 121 10.47 -1.28 3.79
CA ALA A 121 10.14 -2.03 5.01
C ALA A 121 8.68 -1.81 5.45
N PHE A 122 8.18 -0.58 5.32
CA PHE A 122 6.78 -0.22 5.63
C PHE A 122 5.76 -0.80 4.63
N VAL A 123 6.21 -1.53 3.61
CA VAL A 123 5.37 -2.32 2.70
C VAL A 123 5.50 -3.82 3.00
N LEU A 124 6.74 -4.32 3.08
CA LEU A 124 6.98 -5.75 3.26
C LEU A 124 6.57 -6.26 4.65
N VAL A 125 6.89 -5.52 5.72
CA VAL A 125 6.60 -5.97 7.08
C VAL A 125 5.08 -6.05 7.35
N PRO A 126 4.26 -5.03 6.99
CA PRO A 126 2.82 -5.14 7.17
C PRO A 126 2.18 -6.19 6.23
N LEU A 127 2.73 -6.40 5.03
CA LEU A 127 2.25 -7.46 4.13
C LEU A 127 2.54 -8.86 4.71
N ALA A 128 3.73 -9.08 5.26
CA ALA A 128 4.09 -10.36 5.90
C ALA A 128 3.33 -10.61 7.22
N GLU A 129 2.77 -9.57 7.85
CA GLU A 129 1.90 -9.74 9.01
C GLU A 129 0.58 -10.44 8.64
N ILE A 130 0.01 -10.10 7.49
CA ILE A 130 -1.26 -10.69 7.02
C ILE A 130 -1.03 -11.95 6.19
N GLU A 131 0.13 -12.06 5.52
CA GLU A 131 0.49 -13.20 4.67
C GLU A 131 1.97 -13.60 4.86
N PRO A 132 2.30 -14.34 5.94
CA PRO A 132 3.68 -14.62 6.32
C PRO A 132 4.43 -15.54 5.34
N ASP A 133 3.71 -16.40 4.61
CA ASP A 133 4.27 -17.38 3.67
C ASP A 133 4.15 -16.93 2.20
N LEU A 134 3.90 -15.63 1.97
CA LEU A 134 3.67 -15.09 0.64
C LEU A 134 4.89 -15.23 -0.27
N LYS A 135 4.68 -15.84 -1.43
CA LYS A 135 5.64 -15.80 -2.54
C LYS A 135 5.23 -14.70 -3.52
N VAL A 136 5.91 -13.58 -3.43
CA VAL A 136 5.68 -12.46 -4.33
C VAL A 136 6.07 -12.89 -5.75
N PRO A 137 5.17 -12.76 -6.75
CA PRO A 137 5.49 -13.10 -8.13
C PRO A 137 6.80 -12.45 -8.54
N ILE A 138 7.66 -13.17 -9.27
CA ILE A 138 8.99 -12.73 -9.74
C ILE A 138 10.03 -12.27 -8.69
N LEU A 139 9.64 -11.96 -7.44
CA LEU A 139 10.54 -11.44 -6.40
C LEU A 139 10.92 -12.50 -5.35
N GLY A 140 10.11 -13.54 -5.18
CA GLY A 140 10.41 -14.66 -4.28
C GLY A 140 9.71 -14.56 -2.93
N ASP A 141 10.30 -15.19 -1.92
CA ASP A 141 9.72 -15.32 -0.58
C ASP A 141 9.76 -13.98 0.19
N ILE A 142 8.64 -13.61 0.82
CA ILE A 142 8.53 -12.34 1.53
C ILE A 142 9.50 -12.21 2.71
N GLN A 143 9.79 -13.31 3.42
CA GLN A 143 10.73 -13.30 4.54
C GLN A 143 12.16 -13.06 4.06
N GLU A 144 12.54 -13.63 2.91
CA GLU A 144 13.84 -13.36 2.28
C GLU A 144 13.96 -11.92 1.79
N LEU A 145 12.87 -11.29 1.36
CA LEU A 145 12.85 -9.87 1.00
C LEU A 145 13.03 -8.99 2.24
N ILE A 146 12.33 -9.29 3.33
CA ILE A 146 12.44 -8.55 4.60
C ILE A 146 13.87 -8.66 5.16
N ALA A 147 14.51 -9.83 5.08
CA ALA A 147 15.88 -10.03 5.56
C ALA A 147 16.92 -9.13 4.86
N LYS A 148 16.59 -8.53 3.70
CA LYS A 148 17.49 -7.69 2.89
C LYS A 148 17.33 -6.19 3.16
N ILE A 149 16.42 -5.77 4.04
CA ILE A 149 16.10 -4.36 4.28
C ILE A 149 16.18 -3.98 5.77
N ASP A 150 16.57 -2.74 6.04
CA ASP A 150 16.54 -2.16 7.39
C ASP A 150 15.10 -1.92 7.85
N VAL A 151 14.71 -2.62 8.92
CA VAL A 151 13.40 -2.47 9.57
C VAL A 151 13.47 -1.68 10.88
N SER A 152 14.66 -1.23 11.31
CA SER A 152 14.91 -0.65 12.64
C SER A 152 14.11 0.63 12.93
N LYS A 153 13.72 1.36 11.88
CA LYS A 153 12.96 2.62 11.98
C LYS A 153 11.45 2.43 11.91
N LEU A 154 10.98 1.19 11.71
CA LEU A 154 9.56 0.88 11.61
C LEU A 154 9.00 0.57 13.00
N VAL A 155 7.93 1.26 13.38
CA VAL A 155 7.28 1.09 14.69
C VAL A 155 5.85 0.62 14.51
N LYS A 156 5.54 -0.59 14.98
CA LYS A 156 4.17 -1.12 15.06
C LYS A 156 3.37 -0.36 16.13
N LEU A 157 2.13 0.04 15.82
CA LEU A 157 1.24 0.84 16.68
C LEU A 157 0.12 0.03 17.32
#